data_AF-A0A377PNT5-F1
#
_entry.id   AF-A0A377PNT5-F1
#
_cell.length_a   1.000
_cell.length_b   1.000
_cell.length_c   1.000
_cell.angle_alpha   90.00
_cell.angle_beta   90.00
_cell.angle_gamma   90.00
#
_symmetry.space_group_name_H-M   'P 1'
#
loop_
_entity.id
_entity.type
_entity.pdbx_description
1 polymer ?
#
loop_
_entity_poly.entity_id
_entity_poly.type
_entity_poly.pdbx_seq_one_letter_code
_entity_poly.pdbx_strand_id
1 'polypeptide(L)'
;MKGTFPGLDGLFVFKANDVVVELLKEHGALLHVEKMNHSYPCCWRHKTPIIFRATPQWFISMDQKGLRKQSLAEIDEIEQVGLKEKGLSGWIPAWGKARIESMVANRPDWCISRQRTWGVPMSMFVHKDTQELHPRTIELMEEVAKRVEKDGIQAWWDLDPKDIWAQTPTSMKKYLTPWTYGLTPVQPASPWLMRALNSMATPPTCIWKALTSTVVGSCLL
;
A
#
# COMPACT_ATOMS: atom_id res chain seq x y z
N MET A 1 3.12 22.54 -6.17
CA MET A 1 4.40 23.23 -6.42
C MET A 1 4.36 23.75 -7.84
N LYS A 2 4.58 25.05 -8.07
CA LYS A 2 5.14 25.50 -9.35
C LYS A 2 6.48 24.76 -9.49
N GLY A 3 6.65 24.04 -10.59
CA GLY A 3 7.78 23.12 -10.72
C GLY A 3 9.08 23.89 -10.82
N THR A 4 10.15 23.21 -10.47
CA THR A 4 11.52 23.73 -10.39
C THR A 4 11.96 24.44 -11.68
N PHE A 5 11.31 24.17 -12.83
CA PHE A 5 11.58 24.81 -14.11
C PHE A 5 10.28 25.20 -14.84
N PRO A 6 9.96 26.50 -14.98
CA PRO A 6 8.69 26.96 -15.54
C PRO A 6 8.35 26.44 -16.95
N GLY A 7 9.37 26.15 -17.77
CA GLY A 7 9.19 25.64 -19.13
C GLY A 7 8.76 24.17 -19.24
N LEU A 8 8.81 23.42 -18.14
CA LEU A 8 8.43 21.99 -18.10
C LEU A 8 7.12 21.74 -17.37
N ASP A 9 6.57 22.77 -16.72
CA ASP A 9 5.35 22.67 -15.92
C ASP A 9 4.14 22.29 -16.80
N GLY A 10 3.38 21.28 -16.36
CA GLY A 10 2.18 20.80 -17.05
C GLY A 10 2.43 19.93 -18.28
N LEU A 11 3.69 19.73 -18.68
CA LEU A 11 4.02 18.83 -19.79
C LEU A 11 3.91 17.36 -19.37
N PHE A 12 3.43 16.54 -20.30
CA PHE A 12 3.45 15.10 -20.14
C PHE A 12 4.90 14.58 -20.16
N VAL A 13 5.23 13.66 -19.24
CA VAL A 13 6.61 13.21 -18.97
C VAL A 13 7.39 12.84 -20.24
N PHE A 14 6.78 12.10 -21.17
CA PHE A 14 7.47 11.70 -22.40
C PHE A 14 7.65 12.84 -23.41
N LYS A 15 6.76 13.85 -23.42
CA LYS A 15 6.91 15.05 -24.26
C LYS A 15 7.96 16.01 -23.70
N ALA A 16 8.18 15.98 -22.38
CA ALA A 16 9.18 16.82 -21.74
C ALA A 16 10.62 16.43 -22.15
N ASN A 17 10.86 15.17 -22.56
CA ASN A 17 12.19 14.69 -22.94
C ASN A 17 12.83 15.52 -24.06
N ASP A 18 12.08 15.85 -25.12
CA ASP A 18 12.61 16.64 -26.25
C ASP A 18 12.97 18.06 -25.80
N VAL A 19 12.12 18.67 -24.96
CA VAL A 19 12.38 20.01 -24.39
C VAL A 19 13.64 19.99 -23.51
N VAL A 20 13.83 18.93 -22.70
CA VAL A 20 15.03 18.78 -21.87
C VAL A 20 16.29 18.64 -22.73
N VAL A 21 16.22 17.91 -23.85
CA VAL A 21 17.36 17.79 -24.78
C VAL A 21 17.75 19.15 -25.36
N GLU A 22 16.78 19.95 -25.82
CA GLU A 22 17.07 21.29 -26.34
C GLU A 22 17.65 22.22 -25.27
N LEU A 23 17.10 22.19 -24.04
CA LEU A 23 17.66 22.94 -22.92
C LEU A 23 19.12 22.57 -22.62
N LEU A 24 19.46 21.27 -22.68
CA LEU A 24 20.84 20.81 -22.47
C LEU A 24 21.79 21.27 -23.60
N LYS A 25 21.29 21.36 -24.85
CA LYS A 25 22.06 21.93 -25.98
C LYS A 25 22.36 23.40 -25.78
N GLU A 26 21.34 24.19 -25.44
CA GLU A 26 21.45 25.64 -25.23
C GLU A 26 22.47 25.98 -24.14
N HIS A 27 22.55 25.18 -23.09
CA HIS A 27 23.47 25.38 -21.98
C HIS A 27 24.85 24.73 -22.19
N GLY A 28 25.11 24.12 -23.35
CA GLY A 28 26.38 23.44 -23.64
C GLY A 28 26.66 22.22 -22.75
N ALA A 29 25.64 21.67 -22.09
CA ALA A 29 25.74 20.51 -21.19
C ALA A 29 25.51 19.17 -21.92
N LEU A 30 25.08 19.21 -23.18
CA LEU A 30 24.83 18.03 -23.99
C LEU A 30 26.11 17.52 -24.67
N LEU A 31 26.52 16.29 -24.35
CA LEU A 31 27.66 15.64 -24.99
C LEU A 31 27.27 14.84 -26.25
N HIS A 32 26.22 14.02 -26.15
CA HIS A 32 25.76 13.15 -27.25
C HIS A 32 24.26 12.85 -27.09
N VAL A 33 23.55 12.74 -28.21
CA VAL A 33 22.14 12.33 -28.26
C VAL A 33 21.95 11.33 -29.37
N GLU A 34 21.40 10.17 -29.03
CA GLU A 34 21.10 9.10 -29.96
C GLU A 34 19.88 8.31 -29.47
N LYS A 35 19.13 7.74 -30.42
CA LYS A 35 18.00 6.86 -30.11
C LYS A 35 18.50 5.43 -29.94
N MET A 36 18.27 4.85 -28.77
CA MET A 36 18.62 3.46 -28.46
C MET A 36 17.37 2.58 -28.42
N ASN A 37 17.45 1.39 -29.00
CA ASN A 37 16.41 0.36 -28.87
C ASN A 37 16.71 -0.55 -27.68
N HIS A 38 15.77 -0.66 -26.73
CA HIS A 38 15.93 -1.50 -25.56
C HIS A 38 14.57 -1.95 -25.01
N SER A 39 14.59 -2.89 -24.07
CA SER A 39 13.38 -3.32 -23.36
C SER A 39 12.92 -2.25 -22.37
N TYR A 40 11.64 -1.86 -22.44
CA TYR A 40 11.01 -0.90 -21.54
C TYR A 40 9.74 -1.50 -20.92
N PRO A 41 9.49 -1.32 -19.62
CA PRO A 41 8.32 -1.90 -18.97
C PRO A 41 7.02 -1.24 -19.44
N CYS A 42 6.02 -2.07 -19.74
CA CYS A 42 4.69 -1.63 -20.15
C CYS A 42 3.62 -2.24 -19.25
N CYS A 43 2.51 -1.53 -19.08
CA CYS A 43 1.32 -2.03 -18.42
C CYS A 43 0.82 -3.28 -19.19
N TRP A 44 0.74 -4.43 -18.52
CA TRP A 44 0.35 -5.68 -19.19
C TRP A 44 -1.06 -5.65 -19.78
N ARG A 45 -1.95 -4.81 -19.21
CA ARG A 45 -3.33 -4.63 -19.66
C ARG A 45 -3.43 -3.61 -20.80
N HIS A 46 -2.97 -2.38 -20.58
CA HIS A 46 -3.16 -1.29 -21.53
C HIS A 46 -2.02 -1.16 -22.55
N LYS A 47 -0.94 -1.93 -22.38
CA LYS A 47 0.28 -1.91 -23.21
C LYS A 47 0.98 -0.54 -23.29
N THR A 48 0.65 0.37 -22.38
CA THR A 48 1.27 1.69 -22.27
C THR A 48 2.57 1.64 -21.45
N PRO A 49 3.60 2.44 -21.78
CA PRO A 49 4.81 2.56 -20.98
C PRO A 49 4.51 3.01 -19.54
N ILE A 50 5.20 2.44 -18.55
CA ILE A 50 5.05 2.84 -17.14
C ILE A 50 6.21 3.72 -16.67
N ILE A 51 5.96 4.57 -15.68
CA ILE A 51 6.98 5.37 -15.02
C ILE A 51 7.10 4.97 -13.55
N PHE A 52 8.30 5.09 -12.99
CA PHE A 52 8.52 4.93 -11.57
C PHE A 52 8.31 6.27 -10.87
N ARG A 53 7.38 6.30 -9.91
CA ARG A 53 7.08 7.49 -9.10
C ARG A 53 7.09 7.13 -7.63
N ALA A 54 7.79 7.92 -6.81
CA ALA A 54 7.70 7.84 -5.37
C ALA A 54 6.30 8.31 -4.93
N THR A 55 5.59 7.47 -4.18
CA THR A 55 4.30 7.81 -3.58
C THR A 55 4.34 7.47 -2.10
N PRO A 56 3.70 8.27 -1.23
CA PRO A 56 3.59 7.91 0.19
C PRO A 56 2.75 6.65 0.31
N GLN A 57 3.29 5.64 0.99
CA GLN A 57 2.67 4.33 1.21
C GLN A 57 2.94 3.89 2.64
N TRP A 58 2.09 2.99 3.14
CA TRP A 58 2.17 2.39 4.46
C TRP A 58 2.86 1.05 4.39
N PHE A 59 3.85 0.88 5.25
CA PHE A 59 4.67 -0.31 5.35
C PHE A 59 4.61 -0.87 6.77
N ILE A 60 4.72 -2.19 6.87
CA ILE A 60 5.07 -2.89 8.10
C ILE A 60 6.55 -3.22 8.01
N SER A 61 7.33 -2.73 8.96
CA SER A 61 8.74 -3.08 9.02
C SER A 61 8.94 -4.55 9.38
N MET A 62 9.75 -5.26 8.59
CA MET A 62 10.02 -6.67 8.83
C MET A 62 11.05 -6.88 9.95
N ASP A 63 11.91 -5.90 10.20
CA ASP A 63 13.00 -6.01 11.17
C ASP A 63 12.64 -5.39 12.52
N GLN A 64 11.78 -4.37 12.54
CA GLN A 64 11.31 -3.77 13.78
C GLN A 64 10.55 -4.78 14.64
N LYS A 65 10.77 -4.69 15.95
CA LYS A 65 10.25 -5.63 16.97
C LYS A 65 10.62 -7.09 16.72
N GLY A 66 11.60 -7.37 15.86
CA GLY A 66 12.07 -8.73 15.59
C GLY A 66 11.09 -9.59 14.79
N LEU A 67 10.16 -9.01 14.03
CA LEU A 67 9.12 -9.74 13.30
C LEU A 67 9.72 -10.80 12.35
N ARG A 68 10.77 -10.47 11.60
CA ARG A 68 11.49 -11.42 10.74
C ARG A 68 12.09 -12.56 11.54
N LYS A 69 12.77 -12.25 12.65
CA LYS A 69 13.39 -13.26 13.51
C LYS A 69 12.36 -14.21 14.10
N GLN A 70 11.22 -13.68 14.56
CA GLN A 70 10.11 -14.49 15.07
C GLN A 70 9.53 -15.37 13.96
N SER A 71 9.27 -14.80 12.78
CA SER A 71 8.75 -15.55 11.64
C SER A 71 9.67 -16.70 11.22
N LEU A 72 10.99 -16.50 11.23
CA LEU A 72 11.97 -17.56 10.95
C LEU A 72 11.99 -18.64 12.03
N ALA A 73 11.87 -18.25 13.30
CA ALA A 73 11.78 -19.22 14.40
C ALA A 73 10.53 -20.09 14.29
N GLU A 74 9.38 -19.52 13.93
CA GLU A 74 8.14 -20.28 13.68
C GLU A 74 8.27 -21.25 12.50
N ILE A 75 9.00 -20.85 11.44
CA ILE A 75 9.30 -21.73 10.30
C ILE A 75 10.12 -22.95 10.73
N ASP A 76 11.10 -22.75 11.60
CA ASP A 76 11.90 -23.82 12.18
C ASP A 76 11.07 -24.69 13.15
N GLU A 77 10.19 -24.09 13.95
CA GLU A 77 9.31 -24.80 14.86
C GLU A 77 8.39 -25.78 14.14
N ILE A 78 7.78 -25.38 13.02
CA ILE A 78 6.97 -26.28 12.18
C ILE A 78 7.77 -27.52 11.76
N GLU A 79 9.03 -27.34 11.38
CA GLU A 79 9.89 -28.47 11.01
C GLU A 79 10.16 -29.40 12.20
N GLN A 80 10.48 -28.83 13.37
CA GLN A 80 10.72 -29.61 14.58
C GLN A 80 9.48 -30.39 15.05
N VAL A 81 8.29 -29.78 14.97
CA VAL A 81 7.02 -30.43 15.32
C VAL A 81 6.77 -31.63 14.41
N GLY A 82 6.94 -31.48 13.10
CA GLY A 82 6.78 -32.58 12.16
C GLY A 82 7.73 -33.74 12.46
N LEU A 83 9.02 -33.44 12.67
CA LEU A 83 10.03 -34.45 12.97
C LEU A 83 9.73 -35.19 14.27
N LYS A 84 9.25 -34.49 15.29
CA LYS A 84 8.91 -35.07 16.60
C LYS A 84 7.65 -35.94 16.55
N GLU A 85 6.60 -35.50 15.86
CA GLU A 85 5.30 -36.18 15.88
C GLU A 85 5.19 -37.31 14.85
N LYS A 86 5.79 -37.14 13.67
CA LYS A 86 5.60 -38.03 12.51
C LYS A 86 6.90 -38.63 11.99
N GLY A 87 8.05 -38.24 12.54
CA GLY A 87 9.37 -38.67 12.04
C GLY A 87 9.69 -38.17 10.63
N LEU A 88 8.97 -37.15 10.15
CA LEU A 88 9.04 -36.60 8.79
C LEU A 88 8.97 -35.07 8.87
N SER A 89 9.43 -34.37 7.83
CA SER A 89 9.36 -32.90 7.77
C SER A 89 7.93 -32.39 8.03
N GLY A 90 7.83 -31.30 8.82
CA GLY A 90 6.54 -30.62 9.07
C GLY A 90 6.03 -29.85 7.85
N TRP A 91 6.89 -29.65 6.86
CA TRP A 91 6.57 -29.01 5.61
C TRP A 91 6.18 -30.04 4.55
N ILE A 92 5.05 -29.81 3.87
CA ILE A 92 4.58 -30.67 2.79
C ILE A 92 4.49 -29.84 1.50
N PRO A 93 5.37 -30.09 0.51
CA PRO A 93 6.54 -30.97 0.54
C PRO A 93 7.71 -30.38 1.36
N ALA A 94 8.65 -31.24 1.78
CA ALA A 94 9.75 -30.87 2.69
C ALA A 94 10.63 -29.71 2.18
N TRP A 95 10.89 -29.66 0.86
CA TRP A 95 11.65 -28.57 0.24
C TRP A 95 10.97 -27.21 0.37
N GLY A 96 9.68 -27.16 0.72
CA GLY A 96 8.91 -25.94 0.95
C GLY A 96 9.50 -25.07 2.05
N LYS A 97 10.13 -25.67 3.07
CA LYS A 97 10.80 -24.95 4.16
C LYS A 97 11.83 -23.96 3.60
N ALA A 98 12.81 -24.47 2.84
CA ALA A 98 13.92 -23.66 2.31
C ALA A 98 13.42 -22.50 1.44
N ARG A 99 12.32 -22.72 0.69
CA ARG A 99 11.71 -21.68 -0.14
C ARG A 99 11.10 -20.55 0.69
N ILE A 100 10.34 -20.89 1.72
CA ILE A 100 9.70 -19.90 2.60
C ILE A 100 10.72 -19.20 3.48
N GLU A 101 11.69 -19.95 4.02
CA GLU A 101 12.80 -19.42 4.80
C GLU A 101 13.60 -18.38 4.01
N SER A 102 14.01 -18.71 2.77
CA SER A 102 14.73 -17.77 1.89
C SER A 102 13.89 -16.53 1.55
N MET A 103 12.59 -16.72 1.29
CA MET A 103 11.66 -15.63 1.01
C MET A 103 11.54 -14.67 2.21
N VAL A 104 11.38 -15.19 3.43
CA VAL A 104 11.23 -14.39 4.65
C VAL A 104 12.54 -13.73 5.05
N ALA A 105 13.67 -14.43 4.93
CA ALA A 105 15.00 -13.90 5.25
C ALA A 105 15.34 -12.66 4.41
N ASN A 106 15.00 -12.65 3.12
CA ASN A 106 15.33 -11.56 2.19
C ASN A 106 14.17 -10.58 1.93
N ARG A 107 13.04 -10.71 2.66
CA ARG A 107 11.85 -9.91 2.41
C ARG A 107 12.08 -8.43 2.78
N PRO A 108 11.86 -7.46 1.88
CA PRO A 108 11.83 -6.05 2.27
C PRO A 108 10.58 -5.72 3.09
N ASP A 109 10.51 -4.50 3.61
CA ASP A 109 9.33 -4.01 4.34
C ASP A 109 8.02 -4.23 3.56
N TRP A 110 7.00 -4.67 4.27
CA TRP A 110 5.75 -5.08 3.65
C TRP A 110 4.84 -3.88 3.42
N CYS A 111 4.75 -3.44 2.17
CA CYS A 111 3.77 -2.43 1.77
C CYS A 111 2.35 -2.98 1.90
N ILE A 112 1.54 -2.40 2.79
CA ILE A 112 0.15 -2.81 3.06
C ILE A 112 -0.89 -1.88 2.42
N SER A 113 -0.56 -0.63 2.11
CA SER A 113 -1.51 0.28 1.48
C SER A 113 -1.65 0.01 -0.02
N ARG A 114 -2.88 0.09 -0.52
CA ARG A 114 -3.19 -0.07 -1.95
C ARG A 114 -4.21 0.97 -2.38
N GLN A 115 -3.95 1.62 -3.50
CA GLN A 115 -4.87 2.59 -4.11
C GLN A 115 -6.04 1.87 -4.79
N ARG A 116 -6.97 1.32 -3.99
CA ARG A 116 -8.12 0.53 -4.44
C ARG A 116 -9.34 0.85 -3.62
N THR A 117 -10.50 0.80 -4.27
CA THR A 117 -11.82 0.95 -3.62
C THR A 117 -12.29 -0.35 -2.98
N TRP A 118 -11.93 -1.50 -3.56
CA TRP A 118 -12.28 -2.81 -3.04
C TRP A 118 -11.20 -3.35 -2.11
N GLY A 119 -11.54 -3.55 -0.84
CA GLY A 119 -10.65 -4.08 0.19
C GLY A 119 -10.99 -3.54 1.58
N VAL A 120 -10.27 -4.00 2.61
CA VAL A 120 -10.40 -3.49 3.97
C VAL A 120 -9.78 -2.09 4.05
N PRO A 121 -10.57 -1.05 4.36
CA PRO A 121 -10.04 0.29 4.49
C PRO A 121 -9.09 0.36 5.68
N MET A 122 -8.03 1.14 5.52
CA MET A 122 -7.13 1.41 6.63
C MET A 122 -7.72 2.56 7.46
N SER A 123 -8.32 2.20 8.59
CA SER A 123 -9.17 3.06 9.44
C SER A 123 -8.37 4.09 10.23
N MET A 124 -7.63 4.94 9.54
CA MET A 124 -6.77 5.98 10.11
C MET A 124 -7.24 7.36 9.70
N PHE A 125 -6.98 8.34 10.55
CA PHE A 125 -7.22 9.75 10.27
C PHE A 125 -5.87 10.46 10.16
N VAL A 126 -5.74 11.30 9.14
CA VAL A 126 -4.50 12.03 8.84
C VAL A 126 -4.76 13.52 8.67
N HIS A 127 -3.76 14.33 8.96
CA HIS A 127 -3.78 15.76 8.66
C HIS A 127 -3.83 15.98 7.13
N LYS A 128 -4.58 16.98 6.68
CA LYS A 128 -4.76 17.32 5.27
C LYS A 128 -3.45 17.74 4.63
N ASP A 129 -2.67 18.57 5.32
CA ASP A 129 -1.41 19.11 4.82
C ASP A 129 -0.19 18.23 5.14
N THR A 130 0.05 17.92 6.42
CA THR A 130 1.26 17.18 6.83
C THR A 130 1.20 15.68 6.60
N GLN A 131 0.00 15.12 6.36
CA GLN A 131 -0.24 13.66 6.30
C GLN A 131 0.12 12.91 7.60
N GLU A 132 0.37 13.63 8.69
CA GLU A 132 0.64 13.02 10.00
C GLU A 132 -0.61 12.37 10.58
N LEU A 133 -0.39 11.34 11.39
CA LEU A 133 -1.47 10.61 12.03
C LEU A 133 -2.14 11.40 13.14
N HIS A 134 -3.43 11.13 13.31
CA HIS A 134 -4.17 11.64 14.45
C HIS A 134 -3.53 11.15 15.77
N PRO A 135 -3.33 12.02 16.79
CA PRO A 135 -2.68 11.62 18.05
C PRO A 135 -3.36 10.44 18.75
N ARG A 136 -4.70 10.36 18.67
CA ARG A 136 -5.51 9.26 19.21
C ARG A 136 -5.73 8.09 18.24
N THR A 137 -4.79 7.83 17.33
CA THR A 137 -4.99 6.83 16.25
C THR A 137 -5.43 5.46 16.79
N ILE A 138 -4.80 4.96 17.85
CA ILE A 138 -5.12 3.63 18.39
C ILE A 138 -6.57 3.54 18.90
N GLU A 139 -7.04 4.56 19.64
CA GLU A 139 -8.41 4.62 20.16
C GLU A 139 -9.44 4.71 19.02
N LEU A 140 -9.18 5.57 18.04
CA LEU A 140 -10.06 5.74 16.88
C LEU A 140 -10.15 4.48 16.02
N MET A 141 -9.03 3.75 15.88
CA MET A 141 -9.00 2.49 15.17
C MET A 141 -9.88 1.43 15.85
N GLU A 142 -9.80 1.32 17.17
CA GLU A 142 -10.62 0.41 17.96
C GLU A 142 -12.11 0.77 17.86
N GLU A 143 -12.43 2.06 17.92
CA GLU A 143 -13.78 2.57 17.73
C GLU A 143 -14.39 2.25 16.37
N VAL A 144 -13.58 2.32 15.31
CA VAL A 144 -14.01 1.92 13.96
C VAL A 144 -14.15 0.39 13.90
N ALA A 145 -13.22 -0.36 14.49
CA ALA A 145 -13.27 -1.82 14.51
C ALA A 145 -14.59 -2.33 15.13
N LYS A 146 -15.02 -1.76 16.26
CA LYS A 146 -16.30 -2.09 16.93
C LYS A 146 -17.52 -1.80 16.06
N ARG A 147 -17.50 -0.71 15.29
CA ARG A 147 -18.58 -0.39 14.34
C ARG A 147 -18.59 -1.36 13.17
N VAL A 148 -17.41 -1.70 12.64
CA VAL A 148 -17.27 -2.67 11.55
C VAL A 148 -17.68 -4.08 11.98
N GLU A 149 -17.43 -4.46 13.23
CA GLU A 149 -17.89 -5.74 13.78
C GLU A 149 -19.42 -5.86 13.78
N LYS A 150 -20.13 -4.76 14.05
CA LYS A 150 -21.60 -4.73 14.11
C LYS A 150 -22.26 -4.52 12.76
N ASP A 151 -21.81 -3.52 12.01
CA ASP A 151 -22.48 -2.98 10.83
C ASP A 151 -21.73 -3.31 9.51
N GLY A 152 -20.62 -4.06 9.62
CA GLY A 152 -19.78 -4.43 8.50
C GLY A 152 -18.87 -3.30 7.99
N ILE A 153 -18.14 -3.58 6.91
CA ILE A 153 -17.14 -2.66 6.35
C ILE A 153 -17.74 -1.32 5.85
N GLN A 154 -19.03 -1.32 5.52
CA GLN A 154 -19.76 -0.13 5.07
C GLN A 154 -19.79 0.96 6.15
N ALA A 155 -19.74 0.56 7.43
CA ALA A 155 -19.68 1.47 8.56
C ALA A 155 -18.51 2.47 8.44
N TRP A 156 -17.35 2.05 7.92
CA TRP A 156 -16.24 2.97 7.68
C TRP A 156 -16.56 4.00 6.61
N TRP A 157 -17.27 3.64 5.56
CA TRP A 157 -17.58 4.55 4.46
C TRP A 157 -18.62 5.58 4.88
N ASP A 158 -19.66 5.14 5.58
CA ASP A 158 -20.80 5.97 5.97
C ASP A 158 -20.51 6.87 7.18
N LEU A 159 -19.50 6.53 7.99
CA LEU A 159 -19.10 7.30 9.17
C LEU A 159 -18.80 8.78 8.84
N ASP A 160 -19.48 9.74 9.45
CA ASP A 160 -18.97 11.12 9.46
C ASP A 160 -17.85 11.19 10.51
N PRO A 161 -16.63 11.69 10.18
CA PRO A 161 -15.61 11.93 11.19
C PRO A 161 -16.13 12.67 12.43
N LYS A 162 -17.12 13.57 12.31
CA LYS A 162 -17.71 14.28 13.45
C LYS A 162 -18.37 13.36 14.48
N ASP A 163 -18.85 12.19 14.08
CA ASP A 163 -19.58 11.26 14.95
C ASP A 163 -18.67 10.55 15.97
N ILE A 164 -17.36 10.55 15.74
CA ILE A 164 -16.37 9.96 16.65
C ILE A 164 -15.73 11.01 17.55
N TRP A 165 -15.75 12.28 17.16
CA TRP A 165 -15.09 13.35 17.91
C TRP A 165 -15.71 14.70 17.58
N ALA A 166 -16.25 15.34 18.62
CA ALA A 166 -17.06 16.55 18.54
C ALA A 166 -16.34 17.78 17.96
N GLN A 167 -15.02 17.77 17.90
CA GLN A 167 -14.21 18.83 17.28
C GLN A 167 -13.38 18.18 16.20
N THR A 168 -13.84 18.22 14.95
CA THR A 168 -12.92 18.00 13.83
C THR A 168 -12.04 19.24 13.78
N PRO A 169 -10.72 19.17 14.04
CA PRO A 169 -9.86 20.23 13.53
C PRO A 169 -10.12 20.23 12.02
N THR A 170 -10.50 21.38 11.47
CA THR A 170 -10.80 21.55 10.03
C THR A 170 -9.72 20.95 9.12
N SER A 171 -8.53 20.71 9.67
CA SER A 171 -7.36 20.12 9.05
C SER A 171 -7.29 18.58 9.01
N MET A 172 -8.24 17.80 9.55
CA MET A 172 -8.15 16.34 9.57
C MET A 172 -9.08 15.65 8.55
N LYS A 173 -8.67 14.49 8.03
CA LYS A 173 -9.44 13.69 7.06
C LYS A 173 -9.28 12.19 7.29
N LYS A 174 -10.26 11.39 6.85
CA LYS A 174 -10.07 9.94 6.69
C LYS A 174 -8.89 9.70 5.75
N TYR A 175 -8.01 8.77 6.11
CA TYR A 175 -7.03 8.26 5.17
C TYR A 175 -7.78 7.44 4.13
N LEU A 176 -7.88 8.02 2.95
CA LEU A 176 -8.35 7.34 1.75
C LEU A 176 -7.18 7.30 0.80
N THR A 177 -6.88 6.12 0.27
CA THR A 177 -5.80 6.01 -0.69
C THR A 177 -6.11 6.91 -1.90
N PRO A 178 -5.13 7.65 -2.48
CA PRO A 178 -5.35 8.87 -3.29
C PRO A 178 -6.28 8.85 -4.52
N TRP A 179 -7.04 7.79 -4.81
CA TRP A 179 -8.04 7.78 -5.88
C TRP A 179 -9.44 8.26 -5.46
N THR A 180 -9.68 8.54 -4.18
CA THR A 180 -10.97 9.09 -3.73
C THR A 180 -11.09 10.60 -3.93
N TYR A 181 -10.00 11.29 -4.29
CA TYR A 181 -10.01 12.70 -4.70
C TYR A 181 -10.22 12.78 -6.21
N GLY A 182 -11.43 12.47 -6.70
CA GLY A 182 -11.75 12.70 -8.11
C GLY A 182 -12.88 11.89 -8.74
N LEU A 183 -13.48 10.91 -8.05
CA LEU A 183 -14.64 10.19 -8.56
C LEU A 183 -15.88 10.52 -7.72
N THR A 184 -16.89 11.07 -8.39
CA THR A 184 -18.27 11.18 -7.92
C THR A 184 -18.81 9.82 -7.45
N PRO A 185 -19.85 9.79 -6.59
CA PRO A 185 -20.37 8.54 -6.05
C PRO A 185 -20.89 7.65 -7.19
N VAL A 186 -20.26 6.49 -7.40
CA VAL A 186 -20.85 5.43 -8.22
C VAL A 186 -21.92 4.75 -7.37
N GLN A 187 -23.15 4.72 -7.89
CA GLN A 187 -24.35 4.18 -7.26
C GLN A 187 -24.16 2.76 -6.68
N PRO A 188 -24.93 2.39 -5.64
CA PRO A 188 -24.77 1.10 -4.97
C PRO A 188 -25.05 -0.07 -5.92
N ALA A 189 -24.15 -1.06 -5.91
CA ALA A 189 -24.28 -2.32 -6.62
C ALA A 189 -25.43 -3.18 -6.07
N SER A 190 -25.96 -4.07 -6.92
CA SER A 190 -27.27 -4.71 -6.74
C SER A 190 -27.39 -5.66 -5.53
N PRO A 191 -28.64 -5.90 -5.03
CA PRO A 191 -28.91 -6.68 -3.81
C PRO A 191 -28.43 -8.14 -3.82
N TRP A 192 -28.07 -8.70 -4.98
CA TRP A 192 -27.61 -10.09 -5.10
C TRP A 192 -26.21 -10.32 -4.52
N LEU A 193 -25.35 -9.29 -4.49
CA LEU A 193 -23.96 -9.43 -4.02
C LEU A 193 -23.84 -9.54 -2.49
N MET A 194 -24.82 -9.02 -1.75
CA MET A 194 -24.82 -9.00 -0.28
C MET A 194 -25.07 -10.38 0.35
N ARG A 195 -25.66 -11.33 -0.39
CA ARG A 195 -25.95 -12.68 0.13
C ARG A 195 -24.74 -13.61 0.20
N ALA A 196 -23.69 -13.35 -0.57
CA ALA A 196 -22.51 -14.21 -0.63
C ALA A 196 -21.49 -13.94 0.49
N LEU A 197 -21.56 -12.77 1.15
CA LEU A 197 -20.55 -12.32 2.11
C LEU A 197 -20.76 -12.82 3.55
N ASN A 198 -21.94 -13.37 3.88
CA ASN A 198 -22.25 -13.83 5.24
C ASN A 198 -21.71 -15.22 5.60
N SER A 199 -21.07 -15.96 4.69
CA SER A 199 -20.68 -17.35 4.93
C SER A 199 -19.21 -17.59 5.29
N MET A 200 -18.40 -16.55 5.48
CA MET A 200 -16.96 -16.68 5.76
C MET A 200 -16.54 -15.78 6.91
N ALA A 201 -16.93 -16.16 8.13
CA ALA A 201 -16.51 -15.49 9.36
C ALA A 201 -15.67 -16.43 10.24
N THR A 202 -14.66 -15.83 10.89
CA THR A 202 -13.78 -16.27 12.01
C THR A 202 -12.38 -16.81 11.68
N PRO A 203 -11.37 -16.62 12.57
CA PRO A 203 -11.20 -15.61 13.63
C PRO A 203 -9.85 -14.83 13.57
N PRO A 204 -9.65 -13.83 14.46
CA PRO A 204 -8.73 -12.70 14.28
C PRO A 204 -7.55 -12.72 15.26
N THR A 205 -6.32 -12.47 14.81
CA THR A 205 -5.27 -11.98 15.72
C THR A 205 -4.14 -11.27 14.98
N CYS A 206 -3.70 -10.15 15.58
CA CYS A 206 -2.43 -9.45 15.41
C CYS A 206 -2.33 -8.38 14.30
N ILE A 207 -2.68 -7.16 14.70
CA ILE A 207 -2.35 -5.92 14.00
C ILE A 207 -1.34 -5.08 14.83
N TRP A 208 -0.42 -4.42 14.13
CA TRP A 208 0.37 -3.22 14.48
C TRP A 208 1.72 -3.32 15.22
N LYS A 209 2.78 -2.89 14.51
CA LYS A 209 3.40 -1.54 14.62
C LYS A 209 4.70 -1.52 13.80
N ALA A 210 4.82 -0.60 12.85
CA ALA A 210 5.64 0.62 12.98
C ALA A 210 6.10 1.18 11.62
N LEU A 211 6.06 2.51 11.59
CA LEU A 211 6.35 3.44 10.51
C LEU A 211 7.86 3.66 10.41
N THR A 212 8.40 3.62 9.18
CA THR A 212 9.30 4.66 8.63
C THR A 212 9.54 4.41 7.14
N SER A 213 9.63 5.51 6.38
CA SER A 213 9.60 5.59 4.93
C SER A 213 10.76 4.90 4.22
N THR A 214 10.49 4.12 3.17
CA THR A 214 11.42 3.87 2.05
C THR A 214 10.65 3.71 0.73
N VAL A 215 11.25 4.23 -0.34
CA VAL A 215 10.67 4.39 -1.68
C VAL A 215 10.44 3.04 -2.34
N VAL A 216 9.20 2.76 -2.77
CA VAL A 216 8.89 1.63 -3.66
C VAL A 216 8.03 2.12 -4.83
N GLY A 217 8.50 1.82 -6.04
CA GLY A 217 7.79 2.10 -7.29
C GLY A 217 6.50 1.29 -7.38
N SER A 218 5.37 2.00 -7.53
CA SER A 218 4.06 1.41 -7.71
C SER A 218 3.60 1.56 -9.16
N CYS A 219 3.20 0.45 -9.77
CA CYS A 219 2.51 0.42 -11.05
C CYS A 219 1.09 0.99 -10.84
N LEU A 220 0.89 2.24 -11.26
CA LEU A 220 -0.43 2.88 -11.27
C LEU A 220 -1.33 2.15 -12.28
N LEU A 221 -2.40 1.53 -11.78
CA LEU A 221 -3.59 1.25 -12.58
C LEU A 221 -4.45 2.51 -12.72
#